data_AF-A0A958MUD4-F1
#
_entry.id   AF-A0A958MUD4-F1
#
_cell.length_a   1.000
_cell.length_b   1.000
_cell.length_c   1.000
_cell.angle_alpha   90.00
_cell.angle_beta   90.00
_cell.angle_gamma   90.00
#
_symmetry.space_group_name_H-M   'P 1'
#
loop_
_entity.id
_entity.type
_entity.pdbx_description
1 polymer ?
#
loop_
_entity_poly.entity_id
_entity_poly.type
_entity_poly.pdbx_seq_one_letter_code
_entity_poly.pdbx_strand_id
1 'polypeptide(L)' 'MNEDFTFLTLIEVMTIHQNQIDNYGGSLGVRDLGMLEAALAQPESSFGGSYLHPDIYSMAGAYLYHIALNHPFVDGNNRA' A
#
# COMPACT_ATOMS: atom_id res chain seq x y z
N MET A 1 -20.98 -14.57 4.08
CA MET A 1 -20.07 -14.05 5.13
C MET A 1 -19.39 -12.86 4.50
N ASN A 2 -19.57 -11.66 5.03
CA ASN A 2 -18.66 -10.57 4.67
C ASN A 2 -17.31 -10.99 5.23
N GLU A 3 -16.31 -11.14 4.37
CA GLU A 3 -14.93 -11.30 4.85
C GLU A 3 -14.56 -9.96 5.51
N ASP A 4 -14.22 -10.01 6.80
CA ASP A 4 -13.63 -8.87 7.48
C ASP A 4 -12.17 -8.79 7.03
N PHE A 5 -11.88 -7.83 6.16
CA PHE A 5 -10.51 -7.54 5.72
C PHE A 5 -9.79 -6.72 6.78
N THR A 6 -8.56 -7.12 7.10
CA THR A 6 -7.62 -6.31 7.87
C THR A 6 -6.75 -5.53 6.90
N PHE A 7 -6.78 -4.21 7.00
CA PHE A 7 -6.03 -3.30 6.14
C PHE A 7 -4.72 -2.86 6.78
N LEU A 8 -3.71 -2.60 5.95
CA LEU A 8 -2.40 -2.13 6.41
C LEU A 8 -2.46 -0.67 6.83
N THR A 9 -1.94 -0.39 8.01
CA THR A 9 -1.74 0.98 8.47
C THR A 9 -0.52 1.62 7.80
N LEU A 10 -0.51 2.95 7.80
CA LEU A 10 0.65 3.73 7.34
C LEU A 10 1.95 3.30 8.05
N ILE A 11 1.90 3.08 9.37
CA ILE A 11 3.06 2.68 10.16
C ILE A 11 3.58 1.31 9.74
N GLU A 12 2.69 0.36 9.50
CA GLU A 12 3.08 -0.98 9.03
C GLU A 12 3.76 -0.91 7.66
N VAL A 13 3.22 -0.14 6.71
CA VAL A 13 3.82 0.01 5.38
C VAL A 13 5.17 0.72 5.45
N MET A 14 5.30 1.77 6.28
CA MET A 14 6.59 2.43 6.50
C MET A 14 7.61 1.48 7.15
N THR A 15 7.18 0.63 8.07
CA THR A 15 8.03 -0.38 8.72
C THR A 15 8.46 -1.46 7.73
N ILE A 16 7.56 -1.91 6.87
CA ILE A 16 7.88 -2.84 5.78
C ILE A 16 8.91 -2.19 4.86
N HIS A 17 8.67 -0.97 4.39
CA HIS A 17 9.61 -0.24 3.54
C HIS A 17 11.00 -0.10 4.17
N GLN A 18 11.07 0.30 5.44
CA GLN A 18 12.32 0.38 6.20
C GLN A 18 13.07 -0.96 6.17
N ASN A 19 12.38 -2.06 6.48
CA ASN A 19 12.96 -3.40 6.45
C ASN A 19 13.48 -3.77 5.05
N GLN A 20 12.82 -3.34 3.98
CA GLN A 20 13.28 -3.61 2.61
C GLN A 20 14.56 -2.84 2.27
N ILE A 21 14.66 -1.60 2.70
CA ILE A 21 15.87 -0.79 2.51
C ILE A 21 17.03 -1.35 3.33
N ASP A 22 16.79 -1.76 4.58
CA ASP A 22 17.83 -2.31 5.45
C ASP A 22 18.40 -3.63 4.92
N ASN A 23 17.56 -4.50 4.36
CA ASN A 23 17.96 -5.82 3.88
C ASN A 23 18.51 -5.83 2.44
N TYR A 24 18.04 -4.94 1.57
CA TYR A 24 18.32 -5.00 0.14
C TYR A 24 18.95 -3.72 -0.44
N GLY A 25 19.13 -2.70 0.40
CA GLY A 25 19.67 -1.41 0.01
C GLY A 25 18.68 -0.49 -0.71
N GLY A 26 19.14 0.73 -0.95
CA GLY A 26 18.36 1.83 -1.50
C GLY A 26 18.37 3.05 -0.59
N SER A 27 17.57 4.04 -0.91
CA SER A 27 17.42 5.25 -0.10
C SER A 27 16.12 5.23 0.72
N LEU A 28 16.25 5.38 2.03
CA LEU A 28 15.11 5.57 2.91
C LEU A 28 14.49 6.96 2.69
N GLY A 29 13.16 7.04 2.73
CA GLY A 29 12.44 8.30 2.75
C GLY A 29 11.11 8.24 2.04
N VAL A 30 10.15 9.01 2.54
CA VAL A 30 8.87 9.28 1.87
C VAL A 30 9.06 10.49 0.97
N ARG A 31 8.83 10.32 -0.34
CA ARG A 31 8.83 11.40 -1.32
C ARG A 31 7.56 12.23 -1.20
N ASP A 32 6.42 11.57 -1.06
CA ASP A 32 5.11 12.22 -0.95
C ASP A 32 4.17 11.37 -0.09
N LEU A 33 3.81 11.91 1.08
CA LEU A 33 2.96 11.22 2.05
C LEU A 33 1.51 11.11 1.57
N GLY A 34 0.99 12.13 0.89
CA GLY A 34 -0.38 12.11 0.39
C GLY A 34 -0.56 11.04 -0.70
N MET A 35 0.48 10.83 -1.52
CA MET A 35 0.51 9.73 -2.48
C MET A 35 0.57 8.35 -1.84
N LEU A 36 1.22 8.22 -0.68
CA LEU A 36 1.24 6.98 0.10
C LEU A 36 -0.15 6.69 0.68
N GLU A 37 -0.72 7.67 1.38
CA GLU A 37 -2.06 7.57 1.98
C GLU A 37 -3.13 7.27 0.91
N ALA A 38 -3.04 7.94 -0.24
CA ALA A 38 -3.94 7.69 -1.35
C ALA A 38 -3.83 6.26 -1.90
N ALA A 39 -2.62 5.67 -1.92
CA ALA A 39 -2.42 4.29 -2.34
C ALA A 39 -2.98 3.29 -1.31
N LEU A 40 -2.77 3.55 -0.01
CA LEU A 40 -3.27 2.69 1.07
C LEU A 40 -4.79 2.68 1.17
N ALA A 41 -5.47 3.76 0.75
CA ALA A 41 -6.92 3.85 0.73
C ALA A 41 -7.59 3.08 -0.43
N GLN A 42 -6.84 2.63 -1.45
CA GLN A 42 -7.44 1.99 -2.64
C GLN A 42 -8.12 0.65 -2.34
N PRO A 43 -7.49 -0.28 -1.58
CA PRO A 43 -8.15 -1.52 -1.18
C PRO A 43 -9.44 -1.27 -0.38
N GLU A 44 -9.46 -0.25 0.48
CA GLU A 44 -10.64 0.11 1.29
C GLU A 44 -11.76 0.78 0.49
N SER A 45 -11.51 1.15 -0.77
CA SER A 45 -12.47 1.91 -1.58
C SER A 45 -13.71 1.08 -1.88
N SER A 46 -14.88 1.70 -1.69
CA SER A 46 -16.19 1.06 -1.86
C SER A 46 -17.15 1.95 -2.63
N PHE A 47 -18.11 1.32 -3.31
CA PHE A 47 -19.20 2.00 -4.00
C PHE A 47 -20.48 1.18 -3.87
N GLY A 48 -21.61 1.85 -3.62
CA GLY A 48 -22.90 1.17 -3.50
C GLY A 48 -22.98 0.16 -2.34
N GLY A 49 -22.17 0.35 -1.29
CA GLY A 49 -22.14 -0.55 -0.13
C GLY A 49 -21.35 -1.84 -0.35
N SER A 50 -20.51 -1.91 -1.39
CA SER A 50 -19.61 -3.04 -1.66
C SER A 50 -18.21 -2.54 -1.98
N TYR A 51 -17.19 -3.30 -1.59
CA TYR A 51 -15.82 -3.00 -1.96
C TYR A 51 -15.64 -3.05 -3.48
N LEU A 52 -14.83 -2.14 -4.03
CA LEU A 52 -14.47 -2.15 -5.45
C LEU A 52 -13.57 -3.35 -5.80
N HIS A 53 -12.80 -3.81 -4.82
CA HIS A 53 -11.95 -4.98 -4.87
C HIS A 53 -12.66 -6.12 -4.11
N PRO A 54 -13.22 -7.13 -4.79
CA PRO A 54 -14.17 -8.05 -4.18
C PRO A 54 -13.55 -9.16 -3.32
N ASP A 55 -12.24 -9.39 -3.43
CA ASP A 55 -11.53 -10.49 -2.75
C ASP A 55 -10.13 -10.07 -2.28
N ILE A 56 -9.54 -10.86 -1.38
CA ILE A 56 -8.21 -10.59 -0.80
C ILE A 56 -7.10 -10.43 -1.84
N TYR A 57 -7.18 -11.12 -2.98
CA TYR A 57 -6.17 -11.02 -4.04
C TYR A 57 -6.27 -9.69 -4.77
N SER A 58 -7.50 -9.24 -5.06
CA SER A 58 -7.77 -7.94 -5.65
C SER A 58 -7.39 -6.78 -4.69
N MET A 59 -7.59 -6.95 -3.38
CA MET A 59 -7.13 -6.01 -2.34
C MET A 59 -5.60 -5.89 -2.35
N ALA A 60 -4.89 -7.02 -2.33
CA ALA A 60 -3.43 -7.04 -2.38
C ALA A 60 -2.90 -6.44 -3.71
N GLY A 61 -3.56 -6.72 -4.82
CA GLY A 61 -3.25 -6.14 -6.13
C GLY A 61 -3.41 -4.62 -6.15
N ALA A 62 -4.43 -4.09 -5.48
CA ALA A 62 -4.64 -2.64 -5.36
C ALA A 62 -3.51 -1.96 -4.57
N TYR A 63 -3.07 -2.54 -3.43
CA TYR A 63 -1.90 -2.03 -2.71
C TYR A 63 -0.67 -1.97 -3.63
N LEU A 64 -0.31 -3.11 -4.26
CA LEU A 64 0.88 -3.20 -5.10
C LEU A 64 0.84 -2.22 -6.27
N TYR A 65 -0.28 -2.18 -6.99
CA TYR A 65 -0.43 -1.31 -8.16
C TYR A 65 -0.29 0.16 -7.78
N HIS A 66 -0.99 0.61 -6.74
CA HIS A 66 -1.02 2.03 -6.40
C HIS A 66 0.24 2.51 -5.69
N ILE A 67 0.89 1.68 -4.86
CA ILE A 67 2.21 2.03 -4.29
C ILE A 67 3.25 2.11 -5.41
N ALA A 68 3.29 1.13 -6.32
CA ALA A 68 4.20 1.16 -7.45
C ALA A 68 3.96 2.35 -8.39
N LEU A 69 2.69 2.64 -8.72
CA LEU A 69 2.31 3.72 -9.64
C LEU A 69 2.53 5.11 -9.03
N ASN A 70 2.15 5.31 -7.77
CA ASN A 70 2.24 6.62 -7.14
C ASN A 70 3.67 6.99 -6.76
N HIS A 71 4.58 6.00 -6.70
CA HIS A 71 5.97 6.18 -6.28
C HIS A 71 6.12 7.03 -5.00
N PRO A 72 5.43 6.70 -3.88
CA PRO A 72 5.40 7.56 -2.70
C PRO A 72 6.72 7.60 -1.92
N PHE A 73 7.63 6.65 -2.13
CA PHE A 73 8.95 6.60 -1.51
C PHE A 73 10.03 7.15 -2.45
N VAL A 74 11.13 7.63 -1.86
CA VAL A 74 12.32 8.11 -2.60
C VAL A 74 12.93 6.97 -3.43
N ASP A 75 12.95 5.76 -2.87
CA ASP A 75 13.39 4.53 -3.52
C ASP A 75 12.63 3.33 -2.90
N GLY A 76 12.66 2.17 -3.53
CA GLY A 76 12.07 0.94 -2.99
C GLY A 76 10.56 0.81 -3.15
N ASN A 77 9.91 1.63 -3.98
CA ASN A 77 8.46 1.62 -4.20
C ASN A 77 7.88 0.24 -4.56
N ASN A 78 8.59 -0.52 -5.40
CA ASN A 78 8.14 -1.87 -5.80
C ASN A 78 8.44 -2.96 -4.75
N ARG A 79 9.13 -2.61 -3.66
CA ARG A 79 9.48 -3.52 -2.56
C ARG A 79 8.70 -3.24 -1.29
N ALA A 80 8.26 -2.00 -1.10
CA ALA A 80 7.39 -1.55 0.00
C ALA A 80 6.05 -2.30 -0.01
#